data_AF-A0AAD7ICH4-F1
#
_entry.id   AF-A0AAD7ICH4-F1
#
_cell.length_a   1.000
_cell.length_b   1.000
_cell.length_c   1.000
_cell.angle_alpha   90.00
_cell.angle_beta   90.00
_cell.angle_gamma   90.00
#
_symmetry.space_group_name_H-M   'P 1'
#
loop_
_entity.id
_entity.type
_entity.pdbx_description
1 polymer ?
#
loop_
_entity_poly.entity_id
_entity_poly.type
_entity_poly.pdbx_seq_one_letter_code
_entity_poly.pdbx_strand_id
1 'polypeptide(L)'
;PTDGIDRSEWNPNLVEVYAYLSSKHWGPKWDELLARLLQFEWSNYFHDDMGKIQKITHRPEEIGEWMKRHRVADDFPLNPALTPGFGERLLAWWQDLGPKDRWKDVQGLESPLQEEQKYEIPHRWKEAVQYGRNGIQLLVFALAWW
;
A
#
# COMPACT_ATOMS: atom_id res chain seq x y z
N PRO A 1 6.09 16.61 3.42
CA PRO A 1 7.19 17.49 2.95
C PRO A 1 8.03 16.75 1.90
N THR A 2 7.79 17.06 0.63
CA THR A 2 8.54 16.54 -0.53
C THR A 2 9.59 17.55 -1.02
N ASP A 3 9.71 18.67 -0.31
CA ASP A 3 10.66 19.75 -0.57
C ASP A 3 12.09 19.21 -0.46
N GLY A 4 12.71 19.00 -1.62
CA GLY A 4 14.10 18.55 -1.73
C GLY A 4 14.32 17.29 -2.56
N ILE A 5 13.27 16.55 -2.95
CA ILE A 5 13.43 15.41 -3.87
C ILE A 5 13.29 15.91 -5.32
N ASP A 6 14.35 15.75 -6.11
CA ASP A 6 14.31 16.08 -7.54
C ASP A 6 13.30 15.18 -8.27
N ARG A 7 12.29 15.81 -8.89
CA ARG A 7 11.23 15.12 -9.62
C ARG A 7 11.70 14.56 -10.97
N SER A 8 12.84 15.01 -11.47
CA SER A 8 13.42 14.50 -12.73
C SER A 8 13.95 13.06 -12.59
N GLU A 9 14.23 12.61 -11.36
CA GLU A 9 14.68 11.26 -11.04
C GLU A 9 13.52 10.28 -10.80
N TRP A 10 12.27 10.76 -10.80
CA TRP A 10 11.13 9.92 -10.48
C TRP A 10 10.80 9.02 -11.65
N ASN A 11 10.42 7.77 -11.33
CA ASN A 11 9.75 6.91 -12.28
C ASN A 11 8.45 7.63 -12.76
N PRO A 12 8.21 7.81 -14.07
CA PRO A 12 7.02 8.50 -14.58
C PRO A 12 5.71 7.92 -14.03
N ASN A 13 5.66 6.60 -13.82
CA ASN A 13 4.52 5.95 -13.18
C ASN A 13 4.30 6.50 -11.76
N LEU A 14 5.36 6.66 -10.96
CA LEU A 14 5.24 7.19 -9.60
C LEU A 14 4.74 8.64 -9.58
N VAL A 15 5.08 9.45 -10.60
CA VAL A 15 4.55 10.82 -10.72
C VAL A 15 3.04 10.80 -10.87
N GLU A 16 2.52 9.97 -11.79
CA GLU A 16 1.09 9.81 -12.01
C GLU A 16 0.37 9.26 -10.78
N VAL A 17 0.95 8.22 -10.17
CA VAL A 17 0.45 7.60 -8.93
C VAL A 17 0.36 8.63 -7.81
N TYR A 18 1.43 9.38 -7.56
CA TYR A 18 1.47 10.35 -6.47
C TYR A 18 0.51 11.51 -6.71
N ALA A 19 0.37 11.97 -7.96
CA ALA A 19 -0.60 13.01 -8.32
C ALA A 19 -2.04 12.54 -8.06
N TYR A 20 -2.39 11.32 -8.48
CA TYR A 20 -3.69 10.72 -8.19
C TYR A 20 -3.93 10.60 -6.68
N LEU A 21 -3.01 10.00 -5.92
CA LEU A 21 -3.18 9.79 -4.47
C LEU A 21 -3.24 11.11 -3.69
N SER A 22 -2.46 12.12 -4.09
CA SER A 22 -2.47 13.45 -3.47
C SER A 22 -3.74 14.24 -3.77
N SER A 23 -4.49 13.89 -4.82
CA SER A 23 -5.81 14.47 -5.08
C SER A 23 -6.87 14.04 -4.05
N LYS A 24 -6.60 12.97 -3.30
CA LYS A 24 -7.47 12.51 -2.21
C LYS A 24 -7.20 13.35 -0.96
N HIS A 25 -8.01 14.39 -0.74
CA HIS A 25 -7.87 15.31 0.40
C HIS A 25 -8.47 14.74 1.71
N TRP A 26 -7.96 13.60 2.16
CA TRP A 26 -8.50 12.86 3.32
C TRP A 26 -7.92 13.29 4.67
N GLY A 27 -7.08 14.32 4.68
CA GLY A 27 -6.58 14.98 5.87
C GLY A 27 -5.18 14.52 6.32
N PRO A 28 -4.70 15.02 7.47
CA PRO A 28 -3.26 15.02 7.79
C PRO A 28 -2.60 13.63 7.86
N LYS A 29 -3.34 12.60 8.29
CA LYS A 29 -2.81 11.22 8.36
C LYS A 29 -2.58 10.62 6.97
N TRP A 30 -3.42 10.97 6.00
CA TRP A 30 -3.23 10.57 4.62
C TRP A 30 -2.02 11.28 4.02
N ASP A 31 -1.90 12.58 4.23
CA ASP A 31 -0.75 13.36 3.77
C ASP A 31 0.57 12.83 4.35
N GLU A 32 0.57 12.45 5.63
CA GLU A 32 1.71 11.82 6.29
C GLU A 32 2.04 10.45 5.66
N LEU A 33 1.03 9.61 5.38
CA LEU A 33 1.21 8.33 4.71
C LEU A 33 1.86 8.53 3.33
N LEU A 34 1.37 9.47 2.52
CA LEU A 34 1.93 9.76 1.21
C LEU A 34 3.37 10.28 1.30
N ALA A 35 3.67 11.15 2.27
CA ALA A 35 5.04 11.61 2.50
C ALA A 35 5.99 10.45 2.86
N ARG A 36 5.54 9.53 3.73
CA ARG A 36 6.31 8.34 4.11
C ARG A 36 6.49 7.37 2.94
N LEU A 37 5.46 7.17 2.11
CA LEU A 37 5.55 6.38 0.89
C LEU A 37 6.63 6.95 -0.05
N LEU A 38 6.60 8.26 -0.29
CA LEU A 38 7.58 8.88 -1.20
C LEU A 38 9.00 8.77 -0.65
N GLN A 39 9.20 9.02 0.64
CA GLN A 39 10.51 8.86 1.28
C GLN A 39 11.02 7.42 1.17
N PHE A 40 10.13 6.44 1.36
CA PHE A 40 10.44 5.02 1.23
C PHE A 40 10.84 4.67 -0.22
N GLU A 41 10.06 5.10 -1.21
CA GLU A 41 10.37 4.86 -2.63
C GLU A 41 11.69 5.53 -3.05
N TRP A 42 11.92 6.75 -2.60
CA TRP A 42 13.18 7.46 -2.85
C TRP A 42 14.39 6.74 -2.25
N SER A 43 14.28 6.21 -1.02
CA SER A 43 15.35 5.40 -0.41
C SER A 43 15.66 4.10 -1.16
N ASN A 44 14.72 3.64 -1.98
CA ASN A 44 14.87 2.48 -2.87
C ASN A 44 15.15 2.90 -4.33
N TYR A 45 15.55 4.15 -4.58
CA TYR A 45 15.84 4.69 -5.92
C TYR A 45 14.68 4.54 -6.91
N PHE A 46 13.44 4.59 -6.41
CA PHE A 46 12.24 4.38 -7.22
C PHE A 46 12.27 3.07 -8.02
N HIS A 47 12.93 2.04 -7.47
CA HIS A 47 13.06 0.75 -8.13
C HIS A 47 11.67 0.17 -8.37
N ASP A 48 11.40 -0.28 -9.60
CA ASP A 48 10.19 -1.00 -9.95
C ASP A 48 10.58 -2.41 -10.36
N ASP A 49 10.63 -3.32 -9.38
CA ASP A 49 10.77 -4.72 -9.74
C ASP A 49 9.45 -5.20 -10.34
N MET A 50 9.54 -5.88 -11.47
CA MET A 50 8.41 -6.59 -12.06
C MET A 50 8.10 -7.88 -11.26
N GLY A 51 8.71 -8.02 -10.09
CA GLY A 51 8.53 -9.10 -9.16
C GLY A 51 7.09 -9.13 -8.67
N LYS A 52 6.66 -10.33 -8.32
CA LYS A 52 5.33 -10.55 -7.78
C LYS A 52 5.45 -10.52 -6.27
N ILE A 53 4.54 -9.82 -5.60
CA ILE A 53 4.29 -10.03 -4.18
C ILE A 53 4.14 -11.53 -3.95
N GLN A 54 5.07 -12.11 -3.20
CA GLN A 54 4.96 -13.50 -2.78
C GLN A 54 3.83 -13.58 -1.75
N LYS A 55 2.89 -14.52 -2.00
CA LYS A 55 1.60 -14.74 -1.34
C LYS A 55 0.43 -13.95 -1.96
N ILE A 56 -0.44 -14.72 -2.61
CA ILE A 56 -1.72 -14.29 -3.22
C ILE A 56 -2.89 -14.75 -2.33
N THR A 57 -2.64 -15.10 -1.07
CA THR A 57 -3.73 -15.42 -0.16
C THR A 57 -4.47 -14.12 0.18
N HIS A 58 -5.80 -14.16 0.08
CA HIS A 58 -6.73 -13.08 0.45
C HIS A 58 -6.66 -11.76 -0.31
N ARG A 59 -5.87 -11.63 -1.38
CA ARG A 59 -5.91 -10.40 -2.21
C ARG A 59 -7.34 -10.15 -2.69
N PRO A 60 -7.92 -8.96 -2.44
CA PRO A 60 -9.20 -8.59 -3.02
C PRO A 60 -9.19 -8.76 -4.55
N GLU A 61 -10.24 -9.38 -5.10
CA GLU A 61 -10.36 -9.69 -6.53
C GLU A 61 -10.30 -8.41 -7.37
N GLU A 62 -10.82 -7.31 -6.82
CA GLU A 62 -10.87 -6.00 -7.41
C GLU A 62 -9.46 -5.46 -7.71
N ILE A 63 -8.52 -5.68 -6.80
CA ILE A 63 -7.11 -5.35 -7.02
C ILE A 63 -6.53 -6.23 -8.13
N GLY A 64 -6.91 -7.51 -8.17
CA GLY A 64 -6.54 -8.42 -9.25
C GLY A 64 -7.04 -7.96 -10.63
N GLU A 65 -8.28 -7.50 -10.72
CA GLU A 65 -8.88 -6.96 -11.93
C GLU A 65 -8.22 -5.64 -12.36
N TRP A 66 -7.95 -4.73 -11.42
CA TRP A 66 -7.18 -3.52 -11.69
C TRP A 66 -5.78 -3.82 -12.24
N MET A 67 -5.09 -4.80 -11.66
CA MET A 67 -3.77 -5.23 -12.14
C MET A 67 -3.81 -5.77 -13.58
N LYS A 68 -4.92 -6.43 -13.98
CA LYS A 68 -5.14 -6.87 -15.37
C LYS A 68 -5.38 -5.70 -16.32
N ARG A 69 -5.94 -4.59 -15.84
CA ARG A 69 -6.16 -3.34 -16.60
C ARG A 69 -4.94 -2.43 -16.64
N HIS A 70 -3.74 -3.01 -16.60
CA HIS A 70 -2.48 -2.27 -16.67
C HIS A 70 -2.23 -1.27 -15.53
N ARG A 71 -2.97 -1.35 -14.42
CA ARG A 71 -2.72 -0.52 -13.22
C ARG A 71 -2.82 0.98 -13.49
N VAL A 72 -3.81 1.40 -14.27
CA VAL A 72 -4.09 2.82 -14.52
C VAL A 72 -4.30 3.57 -13.21
N ALA A 73 -3.71 4.77 -13.09
CA ALA A 73 -3.83 5.63 -11.92
C ALA A 73 -5.17 6.39 -11.95
N ASP A 74 -6.26 5.64 -11.76
CA ASP A 74 -7.62 6.15 -11.74
C ASP A 74 -8.42 5.58 -10.57
N ASP A 75 -9.63 6.12 -10.40
CA ASP A 75 -10.61 5.49 -9.52
C ASP A 75 -10.96 4.11 -10.10
N PHE A 76 -10.51 3.07 -9.42
CA PHE A 76 -10.98 1.73 -9.75
C PHE A 76 -12.43 1.62 -9.28
N PRO A 77 -13.38 1.22 -10.14
CA PRO A 77 -14.79 1.21 -9.78
C PRO A 77 -15.07 0.06 -8.79
N LEU A 78 -14.81 0.31 -7.51
CA LEU A 78 -15.33 -0.50 -6.42
C LEU A 78 -16.81 -0.16 -6.29
N ASN A 79 -17.67 -1.06 -6.74
CA ASN A 79 -19.10 -0.94 -6.50
C ASN A 79 -19.40 -1.53 -5.12
N PRO A 80 -19.72 -0.74 -4.08
CA PRO A 80 -19.90 -1.25 -2.72
C PRO A 80 -21.01 -2.30 -2.59
N ALA A 81 -22.02 -2.26 -3.48
CA ALA A 81 -23.07 -3.28 -3.55
C ALA A 81 -22.58 -4.62 -4.15
N LEU A 82 -21.50 -4.59 -4.93
CA LEU A 82 -20.86 -5.76 -5.54
C LEU A 82 -19.56 -6.17 -4.85
N THR A 83 -19.00 -5.33 -3.97
CA THR A 83 -17.74 -5.56 -3.26
C THR A 83 -17.90 -5.59 -1.73
N PRO A 84 -18.95 -6.25 -1.18
CA PRO A 84 -19.14 -6.32 0.27
C PRO A 84 -17.91 -6.95 0.94
N GLY A 85 -17.47 -6.39 2.05
CA GLY A 85 -16.29 -6.87 2.79
C GLY A 85 -14.93 -6.56 2.14
N PHE A 86 -14.86 -5.62 1.17
CA PHE A 86 -13.59 -5.21 0.57
C PHE A 86 -12.56 -4.80 1.63
N GLY A 87 -12.94 -3.96 2.61
CA GLY A 87 -12.05 -3.51 3.69
C GLY A 87 -11.53 -4.67 4.55
N GLU A 88 -12.37 -5.66 4.84
CA GLU A 88 -11.96 -6.85 5.61
C GLU A 88 -10.96 -7.71 4.83
N ARG A 89 -11.22 -7.93 3.53
CA ARG A 89 -10.28 -8.64 2.65
C ARG A 89 -8.98 -7.86 2.49
N LEU A 90 -9.05 -6.54 2.37
CA LEU A 90 -7.87 -5.67 2.27
C LEU A 90 -7.03 -5.76 3.54
N LEU A 91 -7.66 -5.72 4.71
CA LEU A 91 -6.96 -5.89 5.98
C LEU A 91 -6.34 -7.29 6.10
N ALA A 92 -7.09 -8.36 5.79
CA ALA A 92 -6.57 -9.72 5.82
C ALA A 92 -5.39 -9.92 4.86
N TRP A 93 -5.48 -9.32 3.67
CA TRP A 93 -4.40 -9.32 2.70
C TRP A 93 -3.18 -8.56 3.24
N TRP A 94 -3.35 -7.36 3.79
CA TRP A 94 -2.26 -6.61 4.44
C TRP A 94 -1.59 -7.42 5.56
N GLN A 95 -2.37 -8.19 6.32
CA GLN A 95 -1.83 -9.07 7.35
C GLN A 95 -0.96 -10.18 6.77
N ASP A 96 -1.40 -10.82 5.69
CA ASP A 96 -0.66 -11.89 5.01
C ASP A 96 0.67 -11.44 4.39
N LEU A 97 0.74 -10.17 3.97
CA LEU A 97 1.95 -9.56 3.45
C LEU A 97 3.00 -9.28 4.53
N GLY A 98 2.56 -9.11 5.76
CA GLY A 98 3.44 -8.86 6.90
C GLY A 98 4.03 -10.13 7.53
N PRO A 99 5.02 -9.98 8.43
CA PRO A 99 5.49 -11.07 9.28
C PRO A 99 4.32 -11.65 10.10
N LYS A 100 4.14 -12.98 10.07
CA LYS A 100 2.98 -13.67 10.72
C LYS A 100 2.83 -13.37 12.20
N ASP A 101 3.95 -13.16 12.87
CA ASP A 101 4.09 -12.84 14.29
C ASP A 101 3.69 -11.40 14.65
N ARG A 102 3.63 -10.47 13.68
CA ARG A 102 3.09 -9.11 13.90
C ARG A 102 1.61 -9.13 14.30
N TRP A 103 0.88 -10.14 13.84
CA TRP A 103 -0.58 -10.22 13.95
C TRP A 103 -1.07 -11.21 15.00
N LYS A 104 -0.15 -12.00 15.59
CA LYS A 104 -0.49 -12.97 16.65
C LYS A 104 -1.02 -12.28 17.91
N ASP A 105 -0.57 -11.05 18.17
CA ASP A 105 -1.05 -10.24 19.30
C ASP A 105 -2.33 -9.44 18.97
N VAL A 106 -2.83 -9.53 17.73
CA VAL A 106 -4.03 -8.81 17.26
C VAL A 106 -5.29 -9.68 17.34
N GLN A 107 -5.15 -11.02 17.42
CA GLN A 107 -6.29 -11.96 17.44
C GLN A 107 -7.12 -11.97 18.75
N GLY A 108 -6.85 -11.05 19.68
CA GLY A 108 -7.67 -10.83 20.89
C GLY A 108 -8.09 -9.38 21.13
N LEU A 109 -7.77 -8.46 20.21
CA LEU A 109 -8.07 -7.04 20.37
C LEU A 109 -9.07 -6.60 19.30
N GLU A 110 -10.30 -6.31 19.72
CA GLU A 110 -11.27 -5.52 18.94
C GLU A 110 -10.83 -4.05 18.74
N SER A 111 -9.52 -3.77 18.66
CA SER A 111 -9.00 -2.42 18.76
C SER A 111 -7.83 -2.18 17.80
N PRO A 112 -7.70 -0.98 17.20
CA PRO A 112 -6.56 -0.61 16.36
C PRO A 112 -5.24 -0.90 17.09
N LEU A 113 -4.26 -1.43 16.35
CA LEU A 113 -2.89 -1.73 16.79
C LEU A 113 -2.46 -0.77 17.92
N GLN A 114 -2.24 -1.30 19.12
CA GLN A 114 -1.84 -0.49 20.26
C GLN A 114 -0.52 0.22 19.94
N GLU A 115 -0.32 1.43 20.48
CA GLU A 115 0.80 2.31 20.14
C GLU A 115 2.16 1.65 20.34
N GLU A 116 2.26 0.73 21.29
CA GLU A 116 3.48 0.03 21.63
C GLU A 116 3.83 -1.07 20.61
N GLN A 117 2.84 -1.58 19.85
CA GLN A 117 3.01 -2.58 18.79
C GLN A 117 3.39 -1.96 17.44
N LYS A 118 3.47 -0.62 17.37
CA LYS A 118 3.86 0.14 16.17
C LYS A 118 5.37 0.16 15.93
N TYR A 119 6.18 -0.23 16.93
CA TYR A 119 7.63 -0.14 16.83
C TYR A 119 8.27 -1.42 16.25
N GLU A 120 8.94 -1.19 15.13
CA GLU A 120 9.99 -1.94 14.43
C GLU A 120 10.24 -3.40 14.87
N ILE A 121 9.95 -4.32 13.93
CA ILE A 121 10.71 -5.56 13.77
C ILE A 121 11.59 -5.36 12.52
N PRO A 122 12.80 -4.76 12.63
CA PRO A 122 13.58 -4.26 11.48
C PRO A 122 14.08 -5.35 10.52
N HIS A 123 13.89 -6.62 10.83
CA HIS A 123 14.61 -7.71 10.19
C HIS A 123 13.75 -8.73 9.45
N ARG A 124 12.40 -8.63 9.50
CA ARG A 124 11.50 -9.66 8.93
C ARG A 124 10.79 -9.26 7.64
N TRP A 125 10.90 -8.00 7.26
CA TRP A 125 10.28 -7.42 6.09
C TRP A 125 11.09 -7.65 4.79
N LYS A 126 12.37 -8.07 4.92
CA LYS A 126 13.32 -8.31 3.82
C LYS A 126 12.85 -9.32 2.76
N GLU A 127 11.91 -10.19 3.09
CA GLU A 127 11.38 -11.22 2.18
C GLU A 127 10.20 -10.75 1.34
N ALA A 128 9.58 -9.61 1.67
CA ALA A 128 8.47 -9.05 0.92
C ALA A 128 8.97 -8.12 -0.19
N VAL A 129 8.31 -8.13 -1.35
CA VAL A 129 8.45 -7.04 -2.33
C VAL A 129 7.73 -5.83 -1.75
N GLN A 130 8.47 -4.76 -1.48
CA GLN A 130 7.96 -3.63 -0.69
C GLN A 130 7.86 -2.33 -1.47
N TYR A 131 8.65 -2.18 -2.53
CA TYR A 131 8.73 -0.97 -3.33
C TYR A 131 8.09 -1.18 -4.70
N GLY A 132 7.90 -0.09 -5.44
CA GLY A 132 7.37 -0.13 -6.79
C GLY A 132 5.89 -0.48 -6.86
N ARG A 133 5.42 -0.74 -8.08
CA ARG A 133 3.97 -0.86 -8.37
C ARG A 133 3.31 -2.13 -7.84
N ASN A 134 4.13 -3.11 -7.48
CA ASN A 134 3.71 -4.33 -6.82
C ASN A 134 4.10 -4.30 -5.33
N GLY A 135 4.54 -3.18 -4.77
CA GLY A 135 4.93 -3.08 -3.36
C GLY A 135 3.88 -2.36 -2.53
N ILE A 136 4.34 -1.50 -1.62
CA ILE A 136 3.51 -0.66 -0.76
C ILE A 136 2.62 0.29 -1.59
N GLN A 137 3.06 0.73 -2.78
CA GLN A 137 2.20 1.54 -3.67
C GLN A 137 0.86 0.88 -3.96
N LEU A 138 0.86 -0.44 -4.20
CA LEU A 138 -0.35 -1.23 -4.47
C LEU A 138 -1.34 -1.17 -3.30
N LEU A 139 -0.82 -1.22 -2.08
CA LEU A 139 -1.64 -1.16 -0.87
C LEU A 139 -2.19 0.24 -0.65
N VAL A 140 -1.42 1.28 -0.95
CA VAL A 140 -1.90 2.67 -0.84
C VAL A 140 -2.98 2.95 -1.88
N PHE A 141 -2.91 2.37 -3.09
CA PHE A 141 -4.03 2.37 -4.04
C PHE A 141 -5.28 1.70 -3.49
N ALA A 142 -5.12 0.51 -2.91
CA ALA A 142 -6.24 -0.22 -2.34
C ALA A 142 -6.90 0.54 -1.18
N LEU A 143 -6.10 1.25 -0.37
CA LEU A 143 -6.61 2.16 0.65
C LEU A 143 -7.30 3.38 0.03
N ALA A 144 -6.80 3.89 -1.10
CA ALA A 144 -7.42 5.01 -1.83
C ALA A 144 -8.80 4.67 -2.40
N TRP A 145 -9.15 3.38 -2.50
CA TRP A 145 -10.46 2.93 -2.96
C TRP A 145 -11.39 2.50 -1.81
N TRP A 146 -10.88 2.25 -0.60
CA TRP A 146 -11.67 1.87 0.58
C TRP A 146 -12.28 3.10 1.28
#